data_AF-A0A109J429-F1
#
_entry.id   AF-A0A109J429-F1
#
_cell.length_a   1.000
_cell.length_b   1.000
_cell.length_c   1.000
_cell.angle_alpha   90.00
_cell.angle_beta   90.00
_cell.angle_gamma   90.00
#
_symmetry.space_group_name_H-M   'P 1'
#
loop_
_entity.id
_entity.type
_entity.pdbx_description
1 polymer ?
#
loop_
_entity_poly.entity_id
_entity_poly.type
_entity_poly.pdbx_seq_one_letter_code
_entity_poly.pdbx_strand_id
1 'polypeptide(L)'
;MKTKQERFTLFVERLAGAEAAGTHDEAFELIRETLDGVEDEFSGVASHPSAFQTDGRMYPPQSDNARKVPGHPGTIRYRSRAHNTIIGANGAIRIETTGFQKTVVLEKPGANGEGLGI
;
A
#
# COMPACT_ATOMS: atom_id res chain seq x y z
N MET A 1 -22.00 5.33 1.81
CA MET A 1 -20.82 4.99 0.98
C MET A 1 -19.83 6.14 1.07
N LYS A 2 -18.56 5.87 1.38
CA LYS A 2 -17.52 6.92 1.45
C LYS A 2 -16.90 7.16 0.08
N THR A 3 -16.38 8.36 -0.16
CA THR A 3 -15.61 8.68 -1.37
C THR A 3 -14.29 7.91 -1.40
N LYS A 4 -13.68 7.79 -2.59
CA LYS A 4 -12.39 7.10 -2.76
C LYS A 4 -11.27 7.74 -1.95
N GLN A 5 -11.29 9.07 -1.81
CA GLN A 5 -10.31 9.80 -1.00
C GLN A 5 -10.48 9.51 0.49
N GLU A 6 -11.70 9.55 1.02
CA GLU A 6 -11.96 9.21 2.43
C GLU A 6 -11.58 7.76 2.75
N ARG A 7 -11.87 6.81 1.84
CA ARG A 7 -11.46 5.42 2.01
C ARG A 7 -9.94 5.26 1.97
N PHE A 8 -9.25 5.99 1.11
CA PHE A 8 -7.79 5.98 1.09
C PHE A 8 -7.20 6.53 2.40
N THR A 9 -7.75 7.61 2.95
CA THR A 9 -7.36 8.12 4.26
C THR A 9 -7.53 7.06 5.34
N LEU A 10 -8.69 6.39 5.39
CA LEU A 10 -8.94 5.30 6.37
C LEU A 10 -7.97 4.13 6.20
N PHE A 11 -7.66 3.75 4.96
CA PHE A 11 -6.65 2.72 4.68
C PHE A 11 -5.28 3.12 5.23
N VAL A 12 -4.83 4.35 4.99
CA VAL A 12 -3.55 4.83 5.51
C VAL A 12 -3.54 4.87 7.04
N GLU A 13 -4.62 5.35 7.67
CA GLU A 13 -4.76 5.39 9.13
C GLU A 13 -4.73 3.99 9.76
N ARG A 14 -5.50 3.03 9.20
CA ARG A 14 -5.51 1.64 9.68
C ARG A 14 -4.16 0.97 9.51
N LEU A 15 -3.52 1.18 8.36
CA LEU A 15 -2.21 0.60 8.08
C LEU A 15 -1.13 1.18 9.00
N ALA A 16 -1.19 2.48 9.30
CA ALA A 16 -0.29 3.11 10.26
C ALA A 16 -0.42 2.49 11.67
N GLY A 17 -1.66 2.28 12.13
CA GLY A 17 -1.97 1.73 13.46
C GLY A 17 -1.84 0.21 13.60
N ALA A 18 -1.72 -0.54 12.51
CA ALA A 18 -1.54 -2.00 12.55
C ALA A 18 -0.19 -2.41 13.15
N GLU A 19 -0.03 -3.68 13.51
CA GLU A 19 1.28 -4.21 13.93
C GLU A 19 2.31 -4.09 12.78
N ALA A 20 3.59 -3.96 13.13
CA ALA A 20 4.66 -3.87 12.16
C ALA A 20 4.95 -5.26 11.57
N ALA A 21 5.10 -5.33 10.24
CA ALA A 21 5.53 -6.55 9.56
C ALA A 21 7.05 -6.75 9.69
N GLY A 22 7.49 -8.00 9.78
CA GLY A 22 8.91 -8.36 9.87
C GLY A 22 9.54 -8.71 8.52
N THR A 23 8.72 -9.00 7.50
CA THR A 23 9.18 -9.34 6.16
C THR A 23 8.43 -8.58 5.07
N HIS A 24 9.01 -8.58 3.87
CA HIS A 24 8.36 -8.05 2.68
C HIS A 24 6.97 -8.67 2.45
N ASP A 25 6.85 -10.00 2.55
CA ASP A 25 5.61 -10.71 2.22
C ASP A 25 4.52 -10.47 3.28
N GLU A 26 4.90 -10.40 4.56
CA GLU A 26 4.00 -9.99 5.64
C GLU A 26 3.50 -8.56 5.44
N ALA A 27 4.38 -7.63 5.04
CA ALA A 27 4.00 -6.24 4.76
C ALA A 27 3.07 -6.14 3.55
N PHE A 28 3.31 -6.95 2.51
CA PHE A 28 2.48 -7.02 1.33
C PHE A 28 1.07 -7.54 1.68
N GLU A 29 0.98 -8.60 2.48
CA GLU A 29 -0.30 -9.14 2.92
C GLU A 29 -1.04 -8.18 3.85
N LEU A 30 -0.34 -7.53 4.78
CA LEU A 30 -0.91 -6.50 5.64
C LEU A 30 -1.57 -5.37 4.83
N ILE A 31 -0.90 -4.91 3.77
CA ILE A 31 -1.46 -3.90 2.85
C ILE A 31 -2.71 -4.44 2.17
N ARG A 32 -2.68 -5.70 1.70
CA ARG A 32 -3.78 -6.35 1.01
C ARG A 32 -5.02 -6.43 1.90
N GLU A 33 -4.88 -7.03 3.07
CA GLU A 33 -5.96 -7.21 4.04
C GLU A 33 -6.52 -5.87 4.52
N THR A 34 -5.65 -4.90 4.81
CA THR A 34 -6.09 -3.59 5.29
C THR A 34 -6.91 -2.84 4.23
N LEU A 35 -6.48 -2.85 2.96
CA LEU A 35 -7.21 -2.17 1.89
C LEU A 35 -8.52 -2.88 1.55
N ASP A 36 -8.50 -4.21 1.45
CA ASP A 36 -9.71 -4.99 1.17
C ASP A 36 -10.74 -4.81 2.29
N GLY A 37 -10.33 -4.83 3.55
CA GLY A 37 -11.23 -4.59 4.68
C GLY A 37 -11.87 -3.19 4.67
N VAL A 38 -11.12 -2.15 4.28
CA VAL A 38 -11.68 -0.79 4.11
C VAL A 38 -12.67 -0.73 2.96
N GLU A 39 -12.36 -1.35 1.82
CA GLU A 39 -13.26 -1.33 0.67
C GLU A 39 -14.52 -2.17 0.92
N ASP A 40 -14.42 -3.33 1.58
CA ASP A 40 -15.57 -4.15 1.94
C ASP A 40 -16.53 -3.41 2.87
N GLU A 41 -16.00 -2.64 3.81
CA GLU A 41 -16.81 -1.88 4.77
C GLU A 41 -17.43 -0.61 4.16
N PHE A 42 -16.71 0.11 3.30
CA PHE A 42 -17.09 1.49 2.94
C PHE A 42 -17.36 1.75 1.46
N SER A 43 -16.93 0.86 0.55
CA SER A 43 -17.11 1.08 -0.89
C SER A 43 -18.52 0.74 -1.37
N GLY A 44 -19.22 -0.18 -0.71
CA GLY A 44 -20.50 -0.73 -1.20
C GLY A 44 -20.38 -1.52 -2.50
N VAL A 45 -19.15 -1.82 -2.96
CA VAL A 45 -18.84 -2.55 -4.19
C VAL A 45 -18.13 -3.83 -3.80
N ALA A 46 -18.76 -4.98 -4.11
CA ALA A 46 -18.14 -6.28 -3.88
C ALA A 46 -16.84 -6.42 -4.70
N SER A 47 -15.85 -7.11 -4.14
CA SER A 47 -14.57 -7.33 -4.80
C SER A 47 -14.75 -8.13 -6.10
N HIS A 48 -14.39 -7.52 -7.22
CA HIS A 48 -14.38 -8.13 -8.54
C HIS A 48 -13.07 -7.77 -9.25
N PRO A 49 -11.97 -8.50 -8.98
CA PRO A 49 -10.65 -8.15 -9.50
C PRO A 49 -10.58 -7.95 -11.02
N SER A 50 -11.46 -8.61 -11.80
CA SER A 50 -11.56 -8.43 -13.25
C SER A 50 -12.14 -7.08 -13.69
N ALA A 51 -12.81 -6.34 -12.80
CA ALA A 51 -13.48 -5.07 -13.06
C ALA A 51 -12.76 -3.87 -12.41
N PHE A 52 -11.52 -4.05 -11.95
CA PHE A 52 -10.76 -3.08 -11.16
C PHE A 52 -10.60 -1.68 -11.78
N GLN A 53 -10.79 -1.57 -13.10
CA GLN A 53 -10.67 -0.31 -13.83
C GLN A 53 -11.95 0.53 -13.82
N THR A 54 -13.11 -0.07 -13.58
CA THR A 54 -14.42 0.54 -13.86
C THR A 54 -15.38 0.55 -12.68
N ASP A 55 -15.18 -0.30 -11.67
CA ASP A 55 -16.13 -0.48 -10.56
C ASP A 55 -16.02 0.57 -9.44
N GLY A 56 -14.97 1.40 -9.46
CA GLY A 56 -14.73 2.45 -8.48
C GLY A 56 -14.15 1.97 -7.14
N ARG A 57 -13.91 0.66 -6.99
CA ARG A 57 -13.23 0.06 -5.84
C ARG A 57 -11.71 0.29 -5.94
N MET A 58 -11.04 0.36 -4.79
CA MET A 58 -9.57 0.33 -4.73
C MET A 58 -9.09 -1.12 -4.63
N TYR A 59 -8.03 -1.43 -5.36
CA TYR A 59 -7.43 -2.76 -5.31
C TYR A 59 -5.99 -2.67 -4.81
N PRO A 60 -5.55 -3.66 -4.02
CA PRO A 60 -4.19 -3.70 -3.49
C PRO A 60 -3.17 -3.82 -4.62
N PRO A 61 -1.90 -3.44 -4.35
CA PRO A 61 -0.85 -3.55 -5.33
C PRO A 61 -0.73 -4.98 -5.87
N GLN A 62 -0.48 -5.11 -7.17
CA GLN A 62 -0.37 -6.40 -7.84
C GLN A 62 1.10 -6.70 -8.16
N SER A 63 1.48 -7.98 -8.14
CA SER A 63 2.88 -8.42 -8.31
C SER A 63 3.46 -8.11 -9.69
N ASP A 64 2.61 -8.00 -10.72
CA ASP A 64 2.98 -7.59 -12.08
C ASP A 64 3.55 -6.14 -12.15
N ASN A 65 3.19 -5.31 -11.18
CA ASN A 65 3.61 -3.93 -11.04
C ASN A 65 4.80 -3.75 -10.08
N ALA A 66 5.45 -4.84 -9.67
CA ALA A 66 6.66 -4.82 -8.87
C ALA A 66 7.89 -4.37 -9.68
N ARG A 67 8.71 -3.49 -9.11
CA ARG A 67 9.99 -3.02 -9.67
C ARG A 67 11.00 -2.93 -8.53
N LYS A 68 12.24 -3.34 -8.79
CA LYS A 68 13.36 -3.13 -7.86
C LYS A 68 13.62 -1.63 -7.68
N VAL A 69 14.04 -1.23 -6.48
CA VAL A 69 14.49 0.15 -6.21
C VAL A 69 16.01 0.23 -6.42
N PRO A 70 16.51 1.07 -7.36
CA PRO A 70 17.96 1.23 -7.57
C PRO A 70 18.67 1.67 -6.29
N GLY A 71 19.82 1.06 -5.98
CA GLY A 71 20.61 1.38 -4.78
C GLY A 71 20.12 0.74 -3.48
N HIS A 72 18.93 0.12 -3.46
CA HIS A 72 18.32 -0.44 -2.25
C HIS A 72 17.95 -1.92 -2.46
N PRO A 73 18.92 -2.84 -2.35
CA PRO A 73 18.65 -4.27 -2.47
C PRO A 73 17.69 -4.71 -1.36
N GLY A 74 16.72 -5.56 -1.71
CA GLY A 74 15.66 -5.98 -0.77
C GLY A 74 14.45 -5.04 -0.69
N THR A 75 14.49 -3.90 -1.40
CA THR A 75 13.34 -2.99 -1.49
C THR A 75 12.62 -3.13 -2.83
N ILE A 76 11.30 -3.33 -2.75
CA ILE A 76 10.42 -3.51 -3.91
C ILE A 76 9.41 -2.36 -3.96
N ARG A 77 9.25 -1.75 -5.13
CA ARG A 77 8.24 -0.74 -5.41
C ARG A 77 7.12 -1.33 -6.26
N TYR A 78 5.90 -1.15 -5.80
CA TYR A 78 4.67 -1.44 -6.52
C TYR A 78 4.03 -0.16 -7.02
N ARG A 79 3.64 -0.14 -8.31
CA ARG A 79 3.01 1.02 -8.94
C ARG A 79 1.48 0.87 -8.99
N SER A 80 0.77 1.81 -8.38
CA SER A 80 -0.68 2.00 -8.56
C SER A 80 -0.94 3.16 -9.53
N ARG A 81 -2.16 3.72 -9.65
CA ARG A 81 -2.42 4.88 -10.53
C ARG A 81 -1.86 6.20 -9.99
N ALA A 82 -2.07 6.49 -8.70
CA ALA A 82 -1.71 7.77 -8.07
C ALA A 82 -0.59 7.63 -7.02
N HIS A 83 -0.20 6.40 -6.68
CA HIS A 83 0.76 6.12 -5.62
C HIS A 83 1.82 5.10 -6.05
N ASN A 84 2.95 5.17 -5.38
CA ASN A 84 3.87 4.04 -5.23
C ASN A 84 3.72 3.50 -3.81
N THR A 85 3.70 2.18 -3.69
CA THR A 85 3.87 1.48 -2.42
C THR A 85 5.24 0.83 -2.45
N ILE A 86 6.07 1.11 -1.46
CA ILE A 86 7.45 0.63 -1.39
C ILE A 86 7.58 -0.20 -0.11
N ILE A 87 8.08 -1.42 -0.26
CA ILE A 87 8.19 -2.40 0.82
C ILE A 87 9.65 -2.85 0.93
N GLY A 88 10.19 -2.82 2.14
CA GLY A 88 11.54 -3.28 2.46
C GLY A 88 11.57 -4.75 2.87
N ALA A 89 12.75 -5.37 2.81
CA ALA A 89 12.94 -6.75 3.25
C ALA A 89 12.61 -6.97 4.73
N ASN A 90 12.74 -5.94 5.56
CA ASN A 90 12.39 -5.92 6.98
C ASN A 90 10.89 -5.65 7.26
N GLY A 91 10.05 -5.56 6.22
CA GLY A 91 8.63 -5.27 6.34
C GLY A 91 8.28 -3.78 6.53
N ALA A 92 9.25 -2.87 6.41
CA ALA A 92 8.95 -1.44 6.38
C ALA A 92 8.11 -1.07 5.15
N ILE A 93 7.19 -0.13 5.30
CA ILE A 93 6.27 0.32 4.25
C ILE A 93 6.38 1.84 4.08
N ARG A 94 6.50 2.31 2.83
CA ARG A 94 6.30 3.71 2.46
C ARG A 94 5.26 3.80 1.36
N ILE A 95 4.33 4.74 1.49
CA ILE A 95 3.41 5.11 0.42
C ILE A 95 3.71 6.55 0.04
N GLU A 96 3.87 6.81 -1.24
CA GLU A 96 4.14 8.14 -1.78
C GLU A 96 3.26 8.41 -3.01
N THR A 97 2.91 9.67 -3.24
CA THR A 97 2.22 10.11 -4.45
C THR A 97 3.14 9.96 -5.66
N THR A 98 2.52 9.75 -6.83
CA THR A 98 3.23 9.81 -8.10
C THR A 98 3.03 11.15 -8.76
N GLY A 99 4.13 11.76 -9.17
CA GLY A 99 4.15 13.08 -9.79
C GLY A 99 5.58 13.58 -9.85
N PHE A 100 5.74 14.80 -10.37
CA PHE A 100 7.04 15.47 -10.39
C PHE A 100 7.55 15.75 -8.97
N GLN A 101 6.66 16.19 -8.09
CA GLN A 101 6.92 16.30 -6.67
C GLN A 101 6.26 15.13 -5.95
N LYS A 102 7.08 14.27 -5.36
CA LYS A 102 6.60 13.16 -4.54
C LYS A 102 6.25 13.68 -3.15
N THR A 103 5.11 13.25 -2.64
CA THR A 103 4.69 13.49 -1.26
C THR A 103 4.56 12.13 -0.58
N VAL A 104 5.28 11.95 0.53
CA VAL A 104 5.14 10.77 1.35
C VAL A 104 3.84 10.89 2.14
N VAL A 105 2.94 9.91 1.99
CA VAL A 105 1.66 9.86 2.69
C VAL A 105 1.67 8.89 3.88
N LEU A 106 2.61 7.94 3.88
CA LEU A 106 2.85 7.01 4.98
C LEU A 106 4.32 6.61 5.01
N GLU A 107 4.89 6.59 6.22
CA GLU A 107 6.08 5.81 6.55
C GLU A 107 5.77 4.94 7.77
N LYS A 108 5.99 3.65 7.64
CA LYS A 108 5.80 2.67 8.70
C LYS A 108 7.08 1.83 8.84
N PRO A 109 7.70 1.78 10.03
CA PRO A 109 8.86 0.96 10.25
C PRO A 109 8.50 -0.54 10.20
N GLY A 110 9.49 -1.37 9.89
CA GLY A 110 9.38 -2.82 10.03
C GLY A 110 9.41 -3.25 11.49
N ALA A 111 9.25 -4.55 11.75
CA ALA A 111 9.25 -5.12 13.10
C ALA A 111 10.59 -4.90 13.84
N ASN A 112 11.68 -4.64 13.11
CA ASN A 112 12.97 -4.26 13.68
C ASN A 112 13.05 -2.78 14.11
N GLY A 113 11.97 -2.00 13.94
CA GLY A 113 11.91 -0.58 14.29
C GLY A 113 12.53 0.36 13.25
N GLU A 114 13.05 -0.16 12.14
CA GLU A 114 13.75 0.63 11.12
C GLU A 114 12.86 0.92 9.90
N GLY A 115 13.10 2.08 9.28
CA GLY A 115 12.47 2.46 8.02
C GLY A 115 13.16 1.86 6.78
N LEU A 116 12.77 2.33 5.59
CA LEU A 116 13.29 1.80 4.32
C LEU A 116 14.73 2.21 3.99
N GLY A 117 15.25 3.28 4.62
CA GLY A 117 16.59 3.81 4.35
C GLY A 117 16.78 4.33 2.92
N ILE A 118 15.71 4.78 2.26
CA ILE A 118 15.68 5.31 0.88
C ILE A 118 15.26 6.78 0.83
#